data_AF-A0A0R3R8V2-F1
#
_entry.id   AF-A0A0R3R8V2-F1
#
_cell.length_a   1.000
_cell.length_b   1.000
_cell.length_c   1.000
_cell.angle_alpha   90.00
_cell.angle_beta   90.00
_cell.angle_gamma   90.00
#
_symmetry.space_group_name_H-M   'P 1'
#
loop_
_entity.id
_entity.type
_entity.pdbx_description
1 polymer ?
#
loop_
_entity_poly.entity_id
_entity_poly.type
_entity_poly.pdbx_seq_one_letter_code
_entity_poly.pdbx_strand_id
1 'polypeptide(L)'
;LRKSGVLNFASHPWLFIEEMSQSFVQKHYNAVYSRLTLCSTFSLDQDGEVLAPEELLFRAVKLINESHNAVGAQMDVKFRSLIALAVCEQCLHLWFDLLCSCPEQDQIRIKFYHSWSFIRSPIWRQIKCELRLLAQFSFNLSVDYEVADIVRRKKNLNLSKTLKKKAFSNMLPTTIRSSFDQPLKEGVRDMLIKHHLFSWDL
;
A
#
# COMPACT_ATOMS: atom_id res chain seq x y z
N LEU A 1 -1.63 -25.25 -35.44
CA LEU A 1 -1.41 -23.78 -35.64
C LEU A 1 -1.48 -23.11 -34.27
N ARG A 2 -0.63 -22.12 -33.96
CA ARG A 2 -0.84 -21.23 -32.80
C ARG A 2 -1.91 -20.20 -33.17
N LYS A 3 -2.93 -19.99 -32.32
CA LYS A 3 -3.71 -18.74 -32.36
C LYS A 3 -2.87 -17.63 -31.72
N SER A 4 -2.90 -16.44 -32.34
CA SER A 4 -2.25 -15.23 -31.84
C SER A 4 -3.30 -14.16 -31.54
N GLY A 5 -2.97 -13.22 -30.66
CA GLY A 5 -3.91 -12.33 -29.97
C GLY A 5 -4.35 -12.94 -28.63
N VAL A 6 -4.43 -12.17 -27.54
CA VAL A 6 -4.29 -10.70 -27.42
C VAL A 6 -2.84 -10.28 -27.10
N LEU A 7 -2.52 -8.99 -27.29
CA LEU A 7 -1.29 -8.35 -26.81
C LEU A 7 -1.14 -8.54 -25.29
N ASN A 8 -0.33 -9.52 -24.88
CA ASN A 8 0.05 -9.69 -23.49
C ASN A 8 1.14 -8.66 -23.14
N PHE A 9 0.72 -7.42 -22.88
CA PHE A 9 1.57 -6.44 -22.20
C PHE A 9 2.13 -7.07 -20.92
N ALA A 10 3.39 -6.78 -20.58
CA ALA A 10 4.02 -7.33 -19.38
C ALA A 10 3.32 -6.77 -18.13
N SER A 11 2.32 -7.49 -17.64
CA SER A 11 1.46 -7.08 -16.53
C SER A 11 2.27 -6.97 -15.24
N HIS A 12 2.63 -5.74 -14.89
CA HIS A 12 3.49 -5.44 -13.76
C HIS A 12 2.86 -5.93 -12.43
N PRO A 13 3.62 -6.54 -11.49
CA PRO A 13 3.07 -7.13 -10.26
C PRO A 13 2.20 -6.19 -9.42
N TRP A 14 2.48 -4.88 -9.47
CA TRP A 14 1.63 -3.84 -8.86
C TRP A 14 0.17 -3.90 -9.32
N LEU A 15 -0.10 -4.07 -10.62
CA LEU A 15 -1.45 -4.10 -11.17
C LEU A 15 -2.23 -5.36 -10.71
N PHE A 16 -1.53 -6.49 -10.58
CA PHE A 16 -2.07 -7.71 -9.98
C PHE A 16 -2.48 -7.47 -8.52
N ILE A 17 -1.60 -6.84 -7.74
CA ILE A 17 -1.86 -6.57 -6.32
C ILE A 17 -2.97 -5.54 -6.13
N GLU A 18 -3.04 -4.51 -6.97
CA GLU A 18 -4.16 -3.55 -6.99
C GLU A 18 -5.49 -4.28 -7.22
N GLU A 19 -5.59 -5.09 -8.28
CA GLU A 19 -6.82 -5.81 -8.62
C GLU A 19 -7.23 -6.84 -7.57
N MET A 20 -6.26 -7.60 -7.04
CA MET A 20 -6.49 -8.52 -5.92
C MET A 20 -7.00 -7.77 -4.68
N SER A 21 -6.30 -6.71 -4.24
CA SER A 21 -6.66 -5.94 -3.04
C SER A 21 -8.07 -5.34 -3.11
N GLN A 22 -8.50 -4.87 -4.29
CA GLN A 22 -9.85 -4.37 -4.52
C GLN A 22 -10.89 -5.49 -4.49
N SER A 23 -10.57 -6.66 -5.05
CA SER A 23 -11.50 -7.80 -5.13
C SER A 23 -11.88 -8.38 -3.76
N PHE A 24 -10.99 -8.36 -2.76
CA PHE A 24 -11.29 -8.86 -1.42
C PHE A 24 -12.34 -8.00 -0.72
N VAL A 25 -12.20 -6.67 -0.79
CA VAL A 25 -13.09 -5.73 -0.09
C VAL A 25 -14.39 -5.44 -0.86
N GLN A 26 -14.47 -5.78 -2.14
CA GLN A 26 -15.56 -5.40 -3.05
C GLN A 26 -16.96 -5.75 -2.52
N LYS A 27 -17.14 -6.92 -1.89
CA LYS A 27 -18.43 -7.38 -1.34
C LYS A 27 -18.97 -6.51 -0.20
N HIS A 28 -18.08 -5.87 0.57
CA HIS A 28 -18.41 -5.14 1.80
C HIS A 28 -17.82 -3.72 1.82
N TYR A 29 -17.52 -3.16 0.65
CA TYR A 29 -16.70 -1.95 0.47
C TYR A 29 -17.06 -0.80 1.42
N ASN A 30 -18.35 -0.46 1.56
CA ASN A 30 -18.79 0.64 2.43
C ASN A 30 -18.47 0.41 3.92
N ALA A 31 -18.59 -0.83 4.41
CA ALA A 31 -18.28 -1.19 5.79
C ALA A 31 -16.76 -1.18 6.04
N VAL A 32 -16.00 -1.78 5.12
CA VAL A 32 -14.52 -1.79 5.17
C VAL A 32 -13.98 -0.36 5.11
N TYR A 33 -14.45 0.47 4.17
CA TYR A 33 -14.05 1.87 4.03
C TYR A 33 -14.34 2.68 5.30
N SER A 34 -15.53 2.49 5.90
CA SER A 34 -15.92 3.18 7.14
C SER A 34 -15.01 2.80 8.30
N ARG A 35 -14.78 1.50 8.53
CA ARG A 35 -13.91 1.02 9.61
C ARG A 35 -12.44 1.45 9.39
N LEU A 36 -11.90 1.34 8.17
CA LEU A 36 -10.56 1.83 7.84
C LEU A 36 -10.41 3.36 8.10
N THR A 37 -11.44 4.14 7.77
CA THR A 37 -11.46 5.59 8.04
C THR A 37 -11.45 5.87 9.55
N LEU A 38 -12.22 5.12 10.33
CA LEU A 38 -12.26 5.24 11.79
C LEU A 38 -10.93 4.82 12.44
N CYS A 39 -10.35 3.68 12.03
CA CYS A 39 -9.04 3.22 12.48
C CYS A 39 -7.96 4.28 12.23
N SER A 40 -7.90 4.84 11.01
CA SER A 40 -6.95 5.92 10.66
C SER A 40 -7.23 7.24 11.40
N THR A 41 -8.50 7.54 11.70
CA THR A 41 -8.88 8.78 12.40
C THR A 41 -8.51 8.73 13.88
N PHE A 42 -8.72 7.59 14.56
CA PHE A 42 -8.55 7.43 16.01
C PHE A 42 -7.38 6.52 16.42
N SER A 43 -6.54 6.10 15.49
CA SER A 43 -5.37 5.21 15.72
C SER A 43 -5.73 3.91 16.44
N LEU A 44 -6.84 3.28 16.02
CA LEU A 44 -7.38 2.04 16.63
C LEU A 44 -6.64 0.77 16.19
N ASP A 45 -5.73 0.89 15.22
CA ASP A 45 -5.02 -0.21 14.56
C ASP A 45 -3.70 -0.60 15.24
N GLN A 46 -3.31 0.09 16.32
CA GLN A 46 -1.99 -0.07 16.95
C GLN A 46 -1.74 -1.44 17.58
N ASP A 47 -2.80 -2.19 17.89
CA ASP A 47 -2.73 -3.51 18.52
C ASP A 47 -2.81 -4.67 17.50
N GLY A 48 -2.84 -4.37 16.19
CA GLY A 48 -2.73 -5.35 15.09
C GLY A 48 -3.98 -6.19 14.81
N GLU A 49 -4.77 -6.56 15.82
CA GLU A 49 -5.89 -7.51 15.65
C GLU A 49 -7.17 -6.92 15.02
N VAL A 50 -7.22 -5.61 14.78
CA VAL A 50 -8.46 -4.87 14.41
C VAL A 50 -8.81 -4.96 12.92
N LEU A 51 -7.86 -5.36 12.05
CA LEU A 51 -8.01 -5.40 10.59
C LEU A 51 -7.61 -6.77 10.02
N ALA A 52 -8.45 -7.37 9.18
CA ALA A 52 -8.12 -8.64 8.52
C ALA A 52 -7.00 -8.45 7.46
N PRO A 53 -6.21 -9.49 7.11
CA PRO A 53 -5.11 -9.39 6.15
C PRO A 53 -5.50 -8.79 4.78
N GLU A 54 -6.71 -9.08 4.31
CA GLU A 54 -7.35 -8.52 3.13
C GLU A 54 -7.45 -6.98 3.17
N GLU A 55 -7.80 -6.48 4.34
CA GLU A 55 -8.17 -5.09 4.60
C GLU A 55 -6.94 -4.26 4.92
N LEU A 56 -5.96 -4.87 5.60
CA LEU A 56 -4.58 -4.39 5.71
C LEU A 56 -3.95 -4.23 4.33
N LEU A 57 -4.07 -5.23 3.44
CA LEU A 57 -3.53 -5.15 2.08
C LEU A 57 -4.23 -4.03 1.28
N PHE A 58 -5.56 -3.95 1.32
CA PHE A 58 -6.30 -2.88 0.65
C PHE A 58 -5.95 -1.49 1.19
N ARG A 59 -5.81 -1.33 2.51
CA ARG A 59 -5.33 -0.11 3.17
C ARG A 59 -3.93 0.28 2.68
N ALA A 60 -3.00 -0.66 2.68
CA ALA A 60 -1.61 -0.45 2.29
C ALA A 60 -1.50 -0.02 0.80
N VAL A 61 -2.21 -0.71 -0.09
CA VAL A 61 -2.27 -0.36 -1.52
C VAL A 61 -2.89 1.03 -1.73
N LYS A 62 -3.94 1.39 -0.98
CA LYS A 62 -4.57 2.73 -1.03
C LYS A 62 -3.60 3.82 -0.58
N LEU A 63 -2.97 3.66 0.59
CA LEU A 63 -2.00 4.60 1.17
C LEU A 63 -0.82 4.86 0.22
N ILE A 64 -0.25 3.79 -0.34
CA ILE A 64 0.86 3.87 -1.29
C ILE A 64 0.41 4.55 -2.58
N ASN A 65 -0.79 4.24 -3.09
CA ASN A 65 -1.33 4.94 -4.25
C ASN A 65 -1.51 6.44 -4.01
N GLU A 66 -2.06 6.85 -2.87
CA GLU A 66 -2.26 8.26 -2.52
C GLU A 66 -0.92 9.02 -2.47
N SER A 67 0.10 8.49 -1.77
CA SER A 67 1.41 9.15 -1.67
C SER A 67 2.23 9.10 -2.97
N HIS A 68 2.25 7.96 -3.66
CA HIS A 68 3.11 7.74 -4.82
C HIS A 68 2.56 8.33 -6.12
N ASN A 69 1.23 8.36 -6.30
CA ASN A 69 0.63 9.01 -7.48
C ASN A 69 0.84 10.53 -7.43
N ALA A 70 0.79 11.15 -6.25
CA ALA A 70 1.03 12.59 -6.08
C ALA A 70 2.42 13.03 -6.59
N VAL A 71 3.42 12.16 -6.52
CA VAL A 71 4.77 12.41 -7.08
C VAL A 71 4.99 11.77 -8.45
N GLY A 72 4.02 11.04 -9.00
CA GLY A 72 4.15 10.30 -10.26
C GLY A 72 5.25 9.23 -10.24
N ALA A 73 5.39 8.50 -9.12
CA ALA A 73 6.37 7.41 -9.00
C ALA A 73 5.98 6.21 -9.86
N GLN A 74 6.98 5.43 -10.28
CA GLN A 74 6.77 4.23 -11.10
C GLN A 74 6.26 3.06 -10.27
N MET A 75 5.67 2.06 -10.93
CA MET A 75 5.06 0.91 -10.24
C MET A 75 6.08 0.07 -9.46
N ASP A 76 7.34 0.00 -9.90
CA ASP A 76 8.44 -0.63 -9.16
C ASP A 76 8.75 0.05 -7.82
N VAL A 77 8.49 1.36 -7.72
CA VAL A 77 8.64 2.12 -6.47
C VAL A 77 7.50 1.74 -5.52
N LYS A 78 6.25 1.86 -5.99
CA LYS A 78 5.05 1.45 -5.22
C LYS A 78 5.17 0.03 -4.69
N PHE A 79 5.62 -0.90 -5.51
CA PHE A 79 5.80 -2.31 -5.14
C PHE A 79 6.86 -2.48 -4.04
N ARG A 80 8.04 -1.85 -4.17
CA ARG A 80 9.08 -1.92 -3.12
C ARG A 80 8.66 -1.23 -1.83
N SER A 81 7.93 -0.12 -1.91
CA SER A 81 7.32 0.54 -0.75
C SER A 81 6.24 -0.32 -0.07
N LEU A 82 5.49 -1.13 -0.82
CA LEU A 82 4.56 -2.12 -0.24
C LEU A 82 5.31 -3.24 0.47
N ILE A 83 6.40 -3.77 -0.10
CA ILE A 83 7.24 -4.75 0.60
C ILE A 83 7.86 -4.15 1.88
N ALA A 84 8.31 -2.89 1.83
CA ALA A 84 8.85 -2.20 3.00
C ALA A 84 7.79 -2.03 4.11
N LEU A 85 6.56 -1.65 3.75
CA LEU A 85 5.43 -1.58 4.68
C LEU A 85 5.08 -2.98 5.24
N ALA A 86 5.03 -3.99 4.37
CA ALA A 86 4.66 -5.37 4.73
C ALA A 86 5.63 -6.05 5.71
N VAL A 87 6.92 -5.67 5.72
CA VAL A 87 7.87 -6.17 6.73
C VAL A 87 7.85 -5.35 8.02
N CYS A 88 7.48 -4.06 7.97
CA CYS A 88 7.30 -3.24 9.18
C CYS A 88 6.01 -3.62 9.93
N GLU A 89 4.92 -3.89 9.20
CA GLU A 89 3.67 -4.48 9.72
C GLU A 89 3.78 -6.02 9.95
N GLN A 90 4.93 -6.63 9.68
CA GLN A 90 5.23 -8.08 9.81
C GLN A 90 4.31 -9.04 9.01
N CYS A 91 3.36 -8.48 8.25
CA CYS A 91 2.26 -9.13 7.55
C CYS A 91 2.60 -9.68 6.16
N LEU A 92 3.81 -9.47 5.64
CA LEU A 92 4.23 -9.88 4.29
C LEU A 92 3.89 -11.36 3.96
N HIS A 93 4.06 -12.25 4.92
CA HIS A 93 3.75 -13.67 4.75
C HIS A 93 2.24 -13.97 4.69
N LEU A 94 1.40 -13.13 5.30
CA LEU A 94 -0.07 -13.20 5.23
C LEU A 94 -0.56 -12.67 3.88
N TRP A 95 -0.07 -11.51 3.44
CA TRP A 95 -0.38 -10.96 2.11
C TRP A 95 0.10 -11.88 0.99
N PHE A 96 1.25 -12.55 1.15
CA PHE A 96 1.72 -13.52 0.18
C PHE A 96 0.87 -14.80 0.13
N ASP A 97 0.32 -15.27 1.26
CA ASP A 97 -0.69 -16.34 1.26
C ASP A 97 -1.92 -15.90 0.46
N LEU A 98 -2.49 -14.76 0.83
CA LEU A 98 -3.72 -14.19 0.28
C LEU A 98 -3.68 -14.03 -1.25
N LEU A 99 -2.53 -13.59 -1.79
CA LEU A 99 -2.31 -13.47 -3.24
C LEU A 99 -2.29 -14.83 -3.97
N CYS A 100 -2.03 -15.93 -3.27
CA CYS A 100 -1.82 -17.26 -3.85
C CYS A 100 -2.88 -18.31 -3.48
N SER A 101 -3.62 -18.14 -2.38
CA SER A 101 -4.45 -19.19 -1.77
C SER A 101 -5.95 -19.11 -2.07
N CYS A 102 -6.54 -17.91 -2.06
CA CYS A 102 -8.00 -17.73 -2.10
C CYS A 102 -8.62 -18.24 -3.41
N PRO A 103 -9.54 -19.22 -3.39
CA PRO A 103 -10.14 -19.78 -4.61
C PRO A 103 -10.94 -18.77 -5.44
N GLU A 104 -11.61 -17.81 -4.80
CA GLU A 104 -12.53 -16.84 -5.40
C GLU A 104 -11.82 -15.94 -6.43
N GLN A 105 -10.54 -15.65 -6.21
CA GLN A 105 -9.71 -14.79 -7.04
C GLN A 105 -8.91 -15.56 -8.11
N ASP A 106 -9.15 -16.86 -8.36
CA ASP A 106 -8.31 -17.59 -9.34
C ASP A 106 -8.40 -17.01 -10.75
N GLN A 107 -9.53 -16.37 -11.13
CA GLN A 107 -9.64 -15.67 -12.40
C GLN A 107 -8.65 -14.50 -12.54
N ILE A 108 -8.33 -13.82 -11.44
CA ILE A 108 -7.31 -12.77 -11.42
C ILE A 108 -5.91 -13.42 -11.55
N ARG A 109 -5.64 -14.53 -10.85
CA ARG A 109 -4.40 -15.29 -11.05
C ARG A 109 -4.26 -15.82 -12.48
N ILE A 110 -5.33 -16.29 -13.13
CA ILE A 110 -5.37 -16.71 -14.55
C ILE A 110 -5.00 -15.55 -15.47
N LYS A 111 -5.56 -14.36 -15.23
CA LYS A 111 -5.33 -13.15 -16.01
C LYS A 111 -3.88 -12.65 -15.95
N PHE A 112 -3.25 -12.72 -14.77
CA PHE A 112 -1.91 -12.18 -14.56
C PHE A 112 -0.77 -13.20 -14.69
N TYR A 113 -1.02 -14.49 -14.44
CA TYR A 113 0.03 -15.52 -14.37
C TYR A 113 -0.31 -16.81 -15.12
N HIS A 114 0.67 -17.29 -15.89
CA HIS A 114 0.65 -18.63 -16.48
C HIS A 114 0.60 -19.71 -15.39
N SER A 115 0.07 -20.89 -15.75
CA SER A 115 -0.08 -22.06 -14.86
C SER A 115 1.22 -22.60 -14.27
N TRP A 116 2.37 -22.27 -14.87
CA TRP A 116 3.71 -22.64 -14.39
C TRP A 116 4.37 -21.56 -13.51
N SER A 117 3.66 -20.46 -13.20
CA SER A 117 4.10 -19.49 -12.19
C SER A 117 4.01 -20.08 -10.78
N PHE A 118 4.93 -19.70 -9.89
CA PHE A 118 4.91 -20.13 -8.48
C PHE A 118 3.64 -19.70 -7.73
N ILE A 119 3.02 -18.58 -8.12
CA ILE A 119 1.73 -18.10 -7.57
C ILE A 119 0.58 -19.06 -7.90
N ARG A 120 0.74 -19.90 -8.93
CA ARG A 120 -0.28 -20.85 -9.41
C ARG A 120 0.11 -22.32 -9.20
N SER A 121 1.16 -22.58 -8.42
CA SER A 121 1.61 -23.93 -8.06
C SER A 121 1.82 -24.03 -6.54
N PRO A 122 1.78 -25.23 -5.93
CA PRO A 122 1.80 -25.36 -4.46
C PRO A 122 3.10 -24.88 -3.79
N ILE A 123 4.15 -24.55 -4.56
CA ILE A 123 5.44 -24.07 -4.04
C ILE A 123 5.33 -22.75 -3.26
N TRP A 124 4.29 -21.95 -3.51
CA TRP A 124 4.04 -20.74 -2.71
C TRP A 124 3.92 -21.04 -1.21
N ARG A 125 3.49 -22.24 -0.82
CA ARG A 125 3.40 -22.67 0.58
C ARG A 125 4.76 -22.72 1.26
N GLN A 126 5.80 -23.14 0.54
CA GLN A 126 7.17 -23.12 1.04
C GLN A 126 7.69 -21.69 1.12
N ILE A 127 7.50 -20.88 0.07
CA ILE A 127 7.92 -19.46 0.04
C ILE A 127 7.28 -18.69 1.20
N LYS A 128 6.00 -18.94 1.52
CA LYS A 128 5.33 -18.38 2.71
C LYS A 128 6.02 -18.75 4.02
N CYS A 129 6.45 -19.99 4.18
CA CYS A 129 7.14 -20.43 5.40
C CYS A 129 8.47 -19.72 5.59
N GLU A 130 9.25 -19.50 4.52
CA GLU A 130 10.47 -18.68 4.57
C GLU A 130 10.15 -17.21 4.90
N LEU A 131 9.15 -16.62 4.23
CA LEU A 131 8.70 -15.24 4.50
C LEU A 131 8.21 -15.04 5.94
N ARG A 132 7.64 -16.07 6.58
CA ARG A 132 7.20 -16.01 7.99
C ARG A 132 8.37 -15.84 8.96
N LEU A 133 9.60 -16.21 8.60
CA LEU A 133 10.79 -15.91 9.42
C LEU A 133 11.03 -14.40 9.55
N LEU A 134 10.66 -13.61 8.54
CA LEU A 134 10.80 -12.15 8.57
C LEU A 134 9.89 -11.51 9.64
N ALA A 135 8.76 -12.13 9.97
CA ALA A 135 7.86 -11.66 11.04
C ALA A 135 8.46 -11.77 12.45
N GLN A 136 9.62 -12.44 12.62
CA GLN A 136 10.35 -12.49 13.90
C GLN A 136 11.20 -11.24 14.16
N PHE A 137 11.29 -10.31 13.19
CA PHE A 137 12.12 -9.12 13.28
C PHE A 137 11.26 -7.86 13.24
N SER A 138 11.61 -6.85 14.04
CA SER A 138 10.98 -5.53 14.01
C SER A 138 11.72 -4.63 13.02
N PHE A 139 11.18 -4.49 11.81
CA PHE A 139 11.73 -3.60 10.79
C PHE A 139 11.26 -2.16 11.00
N ASN A 140 12.14 -1.20 10.69
CA ASN A 140 11.83 0.24 10.67
C ASN A 140 12.36 0.84 9.36
N LEU A 141 11.55 0.71 8.29
CA LEU A 141 11.89 1.16 6.94
C LEU A 141 11.01 2.33 6.53
N SER A 142 11.60 3.34 5.89
CA SER A 142 10.83 4.47 5.35
C SER A 142 10.14 4.07 4.04
N VAL A 143 8.83 3.91 4.09
CA VAL A 143 7.96 3.58 2.93
C VAL A 143 8.11 4.62 1.81
N ASP A 144 8.31 5.89 2.16
CA ASP A 144 8.47 7.01 1.21
C ASP A 144 9.95 7.32 0.86
N TYR A 145 10.91 6.44 1.17
CA TYR A 145 12.35 6.70 0.95
C TYR A 145 12.67 7.11 -0.50
N GLU A 146 12.14 6.39 -1.48
CA GLU A 146 12.33 6.71 -2.91
C GLU A 146 11.44 7.86 -3.38
N VAL A 147 10.25 8.03 -2.78
CA VAL A 147 9.37 9.19 -3.02
C VAL A 147 10.09 10.50 -2.66
N ALA A 148 10.76 10.54 -1.52
CA ALA A 148 11.54 11.68 -1.07
C ALA A 148 12.68 12.05 -2.05
N ASP A 149 13.35 11.06 -2.64
CA ASP A 149 14.38 11.31 -3.65
C ASP A 149 13.77 11.73 -5.02
N ILE A 150 12.63 11.17 -5.42
CA ILE A 150 11.90 11.64 -6.62
C ILE A 150 11.52 13.12 -6.46
N VAL A 151 11.03 13.53 -5.29
CA VAL A 151 10.73 14.94 -4.96
C VAL A 151 11.99 15.80 -4.99
N ARG A 152 13.10 15.32 -4.39
CA ARG A 152 14.41 16.01 -4.42
C ARG A 152 14.93 16.20 -5.85
N ARG A 153 14.92 15.16 -6.68
CA ARG A 153 15.30 15.23 -8.11
C ARG A 153 14.40 16.19 -8.88
N LYS A 154 13.08 16.15 -8.70
CA LYS A 154 12.14 17.10 -9.33
C LYS A 154 12.39 18.54 -8.89
N LYS A 155 12.67 18.79 -7.61
CA LYS A 155 13.05 20.13 -7.10
C LYS A 155 14.35 20.63 -7.75
N ASN A 156 15.36 19.77 -7.89
CA ASN A 156 16.63 20.12 -8.52
C ASN A 156 16.49 20.37 -10.04
N LEU A 157 15.65 19.59 -10.74
CA LEU A 157 15.30 19.82 -12.15
C LEU A 157 14.53 21.13 -12.34
N ASN A 158 13.62 21.48 -11.42
CA ASN A 158 12.90 22.75 -11.46
C ASN A 158 13.80 23.93 -11.09
N LEU A 159 14.78 23.74 -10.20
CA LEU A 159 15.79 24.74 -9.88
C LEU A 159 16.75 24.97 -11.06
N SER A 160 17.23 23.92 -11.75
CA SER A 160 18.10 24.09 -12.93
C SER A 160 17.36 24.66 -14.13
N LYS A 161 16.08 24.32 -14.33
CA LYS A 161 15.19 25.03 -15.26
C LYS A 161 15.01 26.50 -14.86
N THR A 162 14.79 26.79 -13.58
CA THR A 162 14.67 28.17 -13.07
C THR A 162 15.96 28.95 -13.21
N LEU A 163 17.15 28.34 -13.03
CA LEU A 163 18.44 28.99 -13.25
C LEU A 163 18.68 29.29 -14.74
N LYS A 164 18.39 28.33 -15.64
CA LYS A 164 18.40 28.59 -17.09
C LYS A 164 17.38 29.66 -17.51
N LYS A 165 16.25 29.77 -16.81
CA LYS A 165 15.23 30.80 -17.09
C LYS A 165 15.57 32.16 -16.46
N LYS A 166 16.24 32.21 -15.30
CA LYS A 166 16.71 33.42 -14.60
C LYS A 166 17.90 34.12 -15.27
N ALA A 167 18.38 33.62 -16.41
CA ALA A 167 19.06 34.47 -17.38
C ALA A 167 18.15 35.62 -17.89
N PHE A 168 16.83 35.50 -17.71
CA PHE A 168 15.84 36.57 -17.90
C PHE A 168 14.90 36.70 -16.68
N SER A 169 14.76 37.92 -16.18
CA SER A 169 13.84 38.38 -15.13
C SER A 169 14.19 38.04 -13.65
N ASN A 170 13.77 38.95 -12.77
CA ASN A 170 14.19 39.12 -11.38
C ASN A 170 13.03 38.97 -10.35
N MET A 171 13.37 39.10 -9.06
CA MET A 171 12.50 39.23 -7.88
C MET A 171 12.05 37.94 -7.12
N LEU A 172 11.50 38.22 -5.93
CA LEU A 172 11.10 37.44 -4.73
C LEU A 172 9.74 38.06 -4.25
N PRO A 173 9.01 37.59 -3.21
CA PRO A 173 9.25 36.52 -2.24
C PRO A 173 8.15 35.40 -2.36
N THR A 174 7.60 34.66 -1.38
CA THR A 174 7.61 34.68 0.11
C THR A 174 7.30 33.28 0.68
N THR A 175 7.56 33.06 1.98
CA THR A 175 7.22 31.84 2.73
C THR A 175 6.01 32.05 3.64
N ILE A 176 5.07 31.11 3.71
CA ILE A 176 4.16 30.91 4.86
C ILE A 176 4.08 29.40 5.17
N ARG A 177 3.88 29.06 6.45
CA ARG A 177 3.81 27.71 7.04
C ARG A 177 2.49 27.58 7.79
N SER A 178 1.80 26.44 7.69
CA SER A 178 0.57 26.14 8.46
C SER A 178 0.80 24.99 9.44
N SER A 179 0.10 25.01 10.58
CA SER A 179 0.18 23.97 11.62
C SER A 179 -1.13 23.94 12.42
N PHE A 180 -1.90 22.86 12.26
CA PHE A 180 -3.16 22.51 12.94
C PHE A 180 -3.41 21.00 12.70
N ASP A 181 -3.95 20.20 13.62
CA ASP A 181 -3.96 20.31 15.08
C ASP A 181 -4.18 18.91 15.71
N GLN A 182 -3.64 18.65 16.91
CA GLN A 182 -3.82 17.37 17.63
C GLN A 182 -3.77 17.53 19.16
N PRO A 183 -4.94 17.74 19.80
CA PRO A 183 -5.18 17.29 21.17
C PRO A 183 -6.52 16.58 21.39
N LEU A 184 -7.39 16.51 20.36
CA LEU A 184 -8.76 15.98 20.46
C LEU A 184 -8.91 14.50 20.08
N LYS A 185 -7.86 13.84 19.56
CA LYS A 185 -7.96 12.45 19.09
C LYS A 185 -7.91 11.43 20.22
N GLU A 186 -7.01 11.64 21.17
CA GLU A 186 -6.76 10.74 22.30
C GLU A 186 -8.02 10.53 23.16
N GLY A 187 -8.70 11.61 23.57
CA GLY A 187 -9.89 11.51 24.41
C GLY A 187 -11.07 10.76 23.76
N VAL A 188 -11.19 10.82 22.43
CA VAL A 188 -12.23 10.05 21.70
C VAL A 188 -11.78 8.60 21.49
N ARG A 189 -10.50 8.35 21.18
CA ARG A 189 -9.90 7.01 21.12
C ARG A 189 -10.16 6.24 22.43
N ASP A 190 -9.85 6.85 23.57
CA ASP A 190 -10.02 6.23 24.88
C ASP A 190 -11.48 5.87 25.17
N MET A 191 -12.45 6.71 24.77
CA MET A 191 -13.87 6.38 24.92
C MET A 191 -14.30 5.22 24.02
N LEU A 192 -13.86 5.18 22.75
CA LEU A 192 -14.22 4.11 21.81
C LEU A 192 -13.69 2.75 22.26
N ILE A 193 -12.45 2.70 22.77
CA ILE A 193 -11.85 1.49 23.33
C ILE A 193 -12.56 1.10 24.64
N LYS A 194 -12.61 2.02 25.61
CA LYS A 194 -13.10 1.73 26.98
C LYS A 194 -14.55 1.24 27.01
N HIS A 195 -15.43 1.84 26.22
CA HIS A 195 -16.85 1.47 26.21
C HIS A 195 -17.19 0.22 25.39
N HIS A 196 -16.21 -0.44 24.78
CA HIS A 196 -16.43 -1.63 23.94
C HIS A 196 -17.44 -1.37 22.81
N LEU A 197 -17.54 -0.12 22.33
CA LEU A 197 -18.42 0.28 21.23
C LEU A 197 -17.99 -0.32 19.87
N PHE A 198 -16.87 -1.05 19.86
CA PHE A 198 -16.37 -1.89 18.79
C PHE A 198 -16.00 -3.30 19.29
N SER A 199 -16.80 -3.90 20.18
CA SER A 199 -16.76 -5.36 20.42
C SER A 199 -17.31 -6.08 19.18
N TRP A 200 -16.43 -6.45 18.25
CA TRP A 200 -16.77 -7.18 17.02
C TRP A 200 -16.86 -8.70 17.26
N ASP A 201 -17.62 -9.13 18.27
CA ASP A 201 -18.10 -10.51 18.32
C ASP A 201 -19.10 -10.71 17.16
N LEU A 202 -18.86 -11.73 16.33
CA LEU A 202 -19.57 -12.01 15.08
C LEU A 202 -19.83 -13.52 14.93
#